data_AF-G4YX26-F1
#
_entry.id   AF-G4YX26-F1
#
_cell.length_a   1.000
_cell.length_b   1.000
_cell.length_c   1.000
_cell.angle_alpha   90.00
_cell.angle_beta   90.00
_cell.angle_gamma   90.00
#
_symmetry.space_group_name_H-M   'P 1'
#
loop_
_entity.id
_entity.type
_entity.pdbx_description
1 polymer ?
#
loop_
_entity_poly.entity_id
_entity_poly.type
_entity_poly.pdbx_seq_one_letter_code
_entity_poly.pdbx_strand_id
1 'polypeptide(L)'
;MARRHDVDVNDIDLEEEELDTDDLEAAGCAVCALGAHRPRLPVAPQVQLPASGAPVHSVTALVADAHTLQRENQELRAQYELVSAHNAGLATHASVLHDRNLAILHRAREGYRAGMIRFEQALLSREHAERDYAVLEDRVADFRARAERADAAEVLLRAERGSSTEQYRDLQAQLRAARDQVTDLTAQLARAPATPPPSIVSLAQLFAAQGERDDARAEHAAVAERDQARQALTALEQQRAHVDEDLRAARASLSHSRMEIEAAPNLNVPLQDDLRRVNALLVAHAEELRRGATRIHELEESVATATTLRVAAESEMARAQAGELCTTSRTAQYRAGWLSMQRSSQQRSSQQRRGAGGAQTHRLSARVAELQEERDLAIRERDERAVAWRRMLRDARRGRELARRVRDELADRLAGVVTRVGGQIDTADLARRLEATFTAEIDGTVPLPPAIPTSAAVPAASAVPVPASTASSPGARAGSSASTAGSTTGASPPAGPSGS
;
A
#
# COMPACT_ATOMS: atom_id res chain seq x y z
N MET A 1 44.31 -18.73 3.44
CA MET A 1 44.42 -17.27 3.30
C MET A 1 43.64 -16.87 2.07
N ALA A 2 42.42 -16.36 2.24
CA ALA A 2 41.50 -16.05 1.16
C ALA A 2 41.87 -14.72 0.50
N ARG A 3 41.91 -14.72 -0.85
CA ARG A 3 42.19 -13.55 -1.69
C ARG A 3 41.04 -12.56 -1.58
N ARG A 4 41.33 -11.36 -1.07
CA ARG A 4 40.39 -10.23 -1.09
C ARG A 4 40.28 -9.74 -2.52
N HIS A 5 39.05 -9.69 -3.02
CA HIS A 5 38.74 -9.07 -4.29
C HIS A 5 38.76 -7.56 -4.06
N ASP A 6 39.55 -6.85 -4.86
CA ASP A 6 39.45 -5.40 -4.99
C ASP A 6 38.10 -5.10 -5.61
N VAL A 7 37.25 -4.40 -4.84
CA VAL A 7 35.98 -3.86 -5.35
C VAL A 7 36.35 -2.62 -6.13
N ASP A 8 36.13 -2.67 -7.45
CA ASP A 8 36.35 -1.55 -8.36
C ASP A 8 35.42 -0.39 -7.95
N VAL A 9 35.95 0.83 -7.92
CA VAL A 9 35.21 2.06 -7.60
C VAL A 9 34.11 2.33 -8.63
N ASN A 10 34.16 1.66 -9.78
CA ASN A 10 33.15 1.73 -10.83
C ASN A 10 31.99 0.72 -10.67
N ASP A 11 32.00 -0.18 -9.68
CA ASP A 11 30.92 -1.16 -9.44
C ASP A 11 29.84 -0.64 -8.47
N ILE A 12 29.90 0.63 -8.06
CA ILE A 12 28.82 1.28 -7.33
C ILE A 12 27.95 2.01 -8.35
N ASP A 13 27.16 1.24 -9.10
CA ASP A 13 25.95 1.76 -9.73
C ASP A 13 25.01 2.18 -8.59
N LEU A 14 25.19 3.41 -8.11
CA LEU A 14 24.11 4.15 -7.46
C LEU A 14 23.10 4.37 -8.58
N GLU A 15 22.17 3.42 -8.74
CA GLU A 15 20.90 3.70 -9.38
C GLU A 15 20.32 4.89 -8.62
N GLU A 16 20.58 6.09 -9.15
CA GLU A 16 19.81 7.29 -8.85
C GLU A 16 18.40 6.96 -9.34
N GLU A 17 17.64 6.27 -8.49
CA GLU A 17 16.19 6.20 -8.60
C GLU A 17 15.74 7.64 -8.38
N GLU A 18 15.77 8.38 -9.49
CA GLU A 18 15.22 9.70 -9.68
C GLU A 18 13.75 9.57 -9.36
N LEU A 19 13.43 9.79 -8.08
CA LEU A 19 12.06 9.96 -7.62
C LEU A 19 11.53 11.16 -8.37
N ASP A 20 10.77 10.85 -9.42
CA ASP A 20 10.03 11.73 -10.31
C ASP A 20 9.67 13.03 -9.57
N THR A 21 10.52 14.04 -9.79
CA THR A 21 10.41 15.35 -9.15
C THR A 21 9.31 16.17 -9.80
N ASP A 22 8.70 15.69 -10.89
CA ASP A 22 7.57 16.32 -11.56
C ASP A 22 6.32 16.40 -10.66
N ASP A 23 6.26 15.62 -9.57
CA ASP A 23 5.24 15.77 -8.51
C ASP A 23 5.51 16.95 -7.55
N LEU A 24 6.68 17.60 -7.61
CA LEU A 24 6.99 18.78 -6.78
C LEU A 24 6.36 20.07 -7.31
N GLU A 25 5.96 20.12 -8.59
CA GLU A 25 5.47 21.36 -9.23
C GLU A 25 3.94 21.47 -9.28
N ALA A 26 3.19 20.39 -9.03
CA ALA A 26 1.73 20.41 -9.11
C ALA A 26 1.08 20.82 -7.77
N ALA A 27 1.09 22.12 -7.48
CA ALA A 27 0.02 22.83 -6.77
C ALA A 27 -0.67 22.09 -5.59
N GLY A 28 0.09 21.77 -4.53
CA GLY A 28 -0.46 21.29 -3.26
C GLY A 28 -0.99 19.86 -3.29
N CYS A 29 -0.80 19.14 -2.18
CA CYS A 29 -1.28 17.78 -2.00
C CYS A 29 -2.78 17.64 -2.36
N ALA A 30 -3.10 16.94 -3.46
CA ALA A 30 -4.46 16.76 -3.95
C ALA A 30 -5.37 16.05 -2.93
N VAL A 31 -4.82 15.09 -2.17
CA VAL A 31 -5.51 14.42 -1.05
C VAL A 31 -5.85 15.41 0.05
N CYS A 32 -4.96 16.36 0.33
CA CYS A 32 -5.15 17.41 1.31
C CYS A 32 -6.16 18.44 0.78
N ALA A 33 -6.15 18.77 -0.51
CA ALA A 33 -7.14 19.63 -1.16
C ALA A 33 -8.55 19.00 -1.15
N LEU A 34 -8.65 17.70 -1.43
CA LEU A 34 -9.89 16.93 -1.39
C LEU A 34 -10.39 16.69 0.05
N GLY A 35 -9.48 16.49 1.01
CA GLY A 35 -9.78 16.33 2.44
C GLY A 35 -10.15 17.62 3.17
N ALA A 36 -10.22 18.77 2.48
CA ALA A 36 -10.57 20.06 3.10
C ALA A 36 -11.99 20.11 3.69
N HIS A 37 -12.85 19.16 3.32
CA HIS A 37 -14.23 19.11 3.78
C HIS A 37 -14.32 18.25 5.03
N ARG A 38 -14.53 18.88 6.18
CA ARG A 38 -14.87 18.19 7.42
C ARG A 38 -16.16 17.41 7.21
N PRO A 39 -16.14 16.07 7.20
CA PRO A 39 -17.37 15.30 7.13
C PRO A 39 -18.18 15.60 8.37
N ARG A 40 -19.47 15.82 8.19
CA ARG A 40 -20.42 15.92 9.29
C ARG A 40 -21.45 14.84 9.09
N LEU A 41 -21.57 13.97 10.08
CA LEU A 41 -22.68 13.05 10.13
C LEU A 41 -23.94 13.82 10.57
N PRO A 42 -25.13 13.46 10.08
CA PRO A 42 -26.39 14.14 10.36
C PRO A 42 -26.68 14.26 11.87
N VAL A 43 -27.33 15.37 12.24
CA VAL A 43 -27.31 15.92 13.60
C VAL A 43 -28.33 15.29 14.55
N ALA A 44 -29.48 14.80 14.08
CA ALA A 44 -30.50 14.20 14.94
C ALA A 44 -31.48 13.29 14.17
N PRO A 45 -32.07 12.26 14.84
CA PRO A 45 -33.22 11.54 14.32
C PRO A 45 -34.40 12.48 14.08
N GLN A 46 -35.13 12.27 12.98
CA GLN A 46 -36.30 13.10 12.67
C GLN A 46 -37.55 12.70 13.47
N VAL A 47 -37.51 11.52 14.09
CA VAL A 47 -38.66 10.87 14.72
C VAL A 47 -38.48 10.79 16.23
N GLN A 48 -39.50 11.20 16.98
CA GLN A 48 -39.56 11.05 18.44
C GLN A 48 -40.52 9.91 18.80
N LEU A 49 -40.02 8.93 19.55
CA LEU A 49 -40.84 7.81 20.01
C LEU A 49 -41.71 8.21 21.21
N PRO A 50 -42.94 7.66 21.31
CA PRO A 50 -43.74 7.83 22.51
C PRO A 50 -43.03 7.23 23.73
N ALA A 51 -43.18 7.88 24.89
CA ALA A 51 -42.61 7.38 26.14
C ALA A 51 -43.15 5.97 26.45
N SER A 52 -42.31 5.13 27.07
CA SER A 52 -42.72 3.79 27.49
C SER A 52 -43.97 3.85 28.37
N GLY A 53 -45.01 3.11 27.98
CA GLY A 53 -46.32 3.09 28.66
C GLY A 53 -47.29 4.22 28.28
N ALA A 54 -46.89 5.15 27.40
CA ALA A 54 -47.82 6.14 26.84
C ALA A 54 -48.81 5.48 25.86
N PRO A 55 -50.07 5.96 25.76
CA PRO A 55 -51.04 5.41 24.84
C PRO A 55 -50.55 5.53 23.38
N VAL A 56 -50.48 4.39 22.67
CA VAL A 56 -50.19 4.38 21.23
C VAL A 56 -51.49 4.66 20.49
N HIS A 57 -51.61 5.86 19.93
CA HIS A 57 -52.85 6.32 19.28
C HIS A 57 -53.04 5.71 17.88
N SER A 58 -51.96 5.20 17.27
CA SER A 58 -51.99 4.52 15.98
C SER A 58 -50.82 3.55 15.84
N VAL A 59 -51.11 2.25 15.67
CA VAL A 59 -50.10 1.22 15.42
C VAL A 59 -49.45 1.41 14.06
N THR A 60 -50.19 1.88 13.05
CA THR A 60 -49.65 2.13 11.71
C THR A 60 -48.66 3.29 11.69
N ALA A 61 -48.90 4.34 12.50
CA ALA A 61 -47.94 5.43 12.68
C ALA A 61 -46.65 4.94 13.35
N LEU A 62 -46.76 4.16 14.43
CA LEU A 62 -45.62 3.57 15.13
C LEU A 62 -44.77 2.65 14.23
N VAL A 63 -45.42 1.89 13.34
CA VAL A 63 -44.71 1.06 12.33
C VAL A 63 -43.94 1.95 11.33
N ALA A 64 -44.55 3.04 10.86
CA ALA A 64 -43.89 3.98 9.95
C ALA A 64 -42.68 4.68 10.61
N ASP A 65 -42.82 5.06 11.88
CA ASP A 65 -41.77 5.64 12.71
C ASP A 65 -40.60 4.67 12.89
N ALA A 66 -40.89 3.42 13.25
CA ALA A 66 -39.88 2.37 13.39
C ALA A 66 -39.10 2.11 12.08
N HIS A 67 -39.79 2.06 10.93
CA HIS A 67 -39.14 1.94 9.63
C HIS A 67 -38.31 3.16 9.24
N THR A 68 -38.69 4.35 9.70
CA THR A 68 -37.92 5.57 9.46
C THR A 68 -36.64 5.58 10.28
N LEU A 69 -36.71 5.27 11.58
CA LEU A 69 -35.51 5.11 12.42
C LEU A 69 -34.56 4.03 11.89
N GLN A 70 -35.10 2.92 11.38
CA GLN A 70 -34.27 1.86 10.78
C GLN A 70 -33.55 2.33 9.51
N ARG A 71 -34.20 3.13 8.65
CA ARG A 71 -33.57 3.74 7.47
C ARG A 71 -32.50 4.76 7.86
N GLU A 72 -32.79 5.62 8.83
CA GLU A 72 -31.82 6.60 9.35
C GLU A 72 -30.58 5.90 9.93
N ASN A 73 -30.75 4.80 10.66
CA ASN A 73 -29.64 4.02 11.19
C ASN A 73 -28.79 3.39 10.07
N GLN A 74 -29.42 2.87 9.00
CA GLN A 74 -28.71 2.33 7.83
C GLN A 74 -27.92 3.42 7.09
N GLU A 75 -28.52 4.58 6.88
CA GLU A 75 -27.86 5.71 6.22
C GLU A 75 -26.68 6.22 7.06
N LEU A 76 -26.85 6.36 8.38
CA LEU A 76 -25.78 6.79 9.28
C LEU A 76 -24.62 5.77 9.28
N ARG A 77 -24.89 4.47 9.24
CA ARG A 77 -23.86 3.42 9.13
C ARG A 77 -23.11 3.51 7.80
N ALA A 78 -23.80 3.70 6.68
CA ALA A 78 -23.15 3.88 5.38
C ALA A 78 -22.24 5.12 5.35
N GLN A 79 -22.68 6.23 5.94
CA GLN A 79 -21.87 7.43 6.06
C GLN A 79 -20.69 7.25 7.02
N TYR A 80 -20.89 6.54 8.14
CA TYR A 80 -19.81 6.17 9.06
C TYR A 80 -18.72 5.35 8.36
N GLU A 81 -19.11 4.34 7.56
CA GLU A 81 -18.19 3.54 6.76
C GLU A 81 -17.39 4.40 5.78
N LEU A 82 -18.05 5.33 5.08
CA LEU A 82 -17.38 6.27 4.17
C LEU A 82 -16.36 7.16 4.89
N VAL A 83 -16.74 7.75 6.04
CA VAL A 83 -15.85 8.60 6.85
C VAL A 83 -14.69 7.79 7.40
N SER A 84 -14.92 6.53 7.78
CA SER A 84 -13.90 5.60 8.26
C SER A 84 -12.89 5.25 7.17
N ALA A 85 -13.37 4.93 5.96
CA ALA A 85 -12.52 4.67 4.81
C ALA A 85 -11.68 5.92 4.43
N HIS A 86 -12.29 7.11 4.46
CA HIS A 86 -11.56 8.35 4.21
C HIS A 86 -10.50 8.62 5.29
N ASN A 87 -10.82 8.39 6.56
CA ASN A 87 -9.86 8.52 7.67
C ASN A 87 -8.69 7.54 7.52
N ALA A 88 -8.94 6.30 7.08
CA ALA A 88 -7.89 5.33 6.76
C ALA A 88 -7.00 5.82 5.61
N GLY A 89 -7.60 6.35 4.53
CA GLY A 89 -6.85 6.93 3.41
C GLY A 89 -5.97 8.12 3.82
N LEU A 90 -6.48 9.01 4.67
CA LEU A 90 -5.69 10.11 5.24
C LEU A 90 -4.53 9.59 6.10
N ALA A 91 -4.72 8.50 6.83
CA ALA A 91 -3.68 7.92 7.69
C ALA A 91 -2.55 7.31 6.85
N THR A 92 -2.90 6.57 5.80
CA THR A 92 -1.92 6.07 4.82
C THR A 92 -1.17 7.22 4.17
N HIS A 93 -1.87 8.28 3.77
CA HIS A 93 -1.25 9.44 3.16
C HIS A 93 -0.30 10.19 4.12
N ALA A 94 -0.68 10.34 5.39
CA ALA A 94 0.19 10.90 6.42
C ALA A 94 1.47 10.07 6.61
N SER A 95 1.37 8.73 6.58
CA SER A 95 2.54 7.85 6.65
C SER A 95 3.48 8.08 5.47
N VAL A 96 2.96 8.12 4.25
CA VAL A 96 3.77 8.36 3.04
C VAL A 96 4.49 9.71 3.09
N LEU A 97 3.79 10.77 3.51
CA LEU A 97 4.41 12.08 3.68
C LEU A 97 5.48 12.08 4.78
N HIS A 98 5.28 11.32 5.86
CA HIS A 98 6.25 11.17 6.94
C HIS A 98 7.51 10.43 6.47
N ASP A 99 7.33 9.31 5.78
CA ASP A 99 8.43 8.49 5.23
C ASP A 99 9.23 9.29 4.20
N ARG A 100 8.57 10.07 3.35
CA ARG A 100 9.23 10.97 2.39
C ARG A 100 10.05 12.06 3.09
N ASN A 101 9.49 12.67 4.15
CA ASN A 101 10.23 13.67 4.95
C ASN A 101 11.49 13.07 5.58
N LEU A 102 11.37 11.85 6.13
CA LEU A 102 12.50 11.11 6.67
C LEU A 102 13.53 10.78 5.59
N ALA A 103 13.10 10.29 4.42
CA ALA A 103 13.99 9.94 3.32
C ALA A 103 14.84 11.13 2.85
N ILE A 104 14.26 12.33 2.73
CA ILE A 104 14.99 13.56 2.36
C ILE A 104 16.08 13.88 3.40
N LEU A 105 15.73 13.82 4.69
CA LEU A 105 16.68 14.09 5.76
C LEU A 105 17.77 13.02 5.87
N HIS A 106 17.42 11.75 5.63
CA HIS A 106 18.35 10.64 5.64
C HIS A 106 19.34 10.74 4.48
N ARG A 107 18.86 10.95 3.24
CA ARG A 107 19.70 11.16 2.06
C ARG A 107 20.70 12.30 2.26
N ALA A 108 20.25 13.45 2.76
CA ALA A 108 21.14 14.58 3.01
C ALA A 108 22.22 14.26 4.07
N ARG A 109 21.84 13.57 5.16
CA ARG A 109 22.79 13.15 6.21
C ARG A 109 23.79 12.11 5.72
N GLU A 110 23.34 11.15 4.91
CA GLU A 110 24.17 10.12 4.33
C GLU A 110 25.15 10.71 3.31
N GLY A 111 24.68 11.60 2.44
CA GLY A 111 25.53 12.35 1.50
C GLY A 111 26.64 13.11 2.22
N TYR A 112 26.32 13.83 3.30
CA TYR A 112 27.32 14.52 4.11
C TYR A 112 28.32 13.57 4.80
N ARG A 113 27.84 12.44 5.36
CA ARG A 113 28.73 11.44 5.97
C ARG A 113 29.68 10.84 4.94
N ALA A 114 29.17 10.46 3.77
CA ALA A 114 29.97 9.95 2.67
C ALA A 114 30.97 11.01 2.16
N GLY A 115 30.55 12.28 2.08
CA GLY A 115 31.42 13.41 1.79
C GLY A 115 32.55 13.57 2.80
N MET A 116 32.25 13.48 4.11
CA MET A 116 33.25 13.55 5.18
C MET A 116 34.26 12.42 5.10
N ILE A 117 33.81 11.18 4.87
CA ILE A 117 34.71 10.01 4.73
C ILE A 117 35.66 10.20 3.54
N ARG A 118 35.14 10.62 2.38
CA ARG A 118 35.97 10.90 1.19
C ARG A 118 36.96 12.02 1.45
N PHE A 119 36.54 13.08 2.16
CA PHE A 119 37.42 14.19 2.52
C PHE A 119 38.53 13.76 3.48
N GLU A 120 38.24 12.96 4.50
CA GLU A 120 39.24 12.40 5.42
C GLU A 120 40.22 11.48 4.69
N GLN A 121 39.73 10.63 3.78
CA GLN A 121 40.58 9.78 2.94
C GLN A 121 41.52 10.60 2.06
N ALA A 122 41.03 11.68 1.44
CA ALA A 122 41.85 12.58 0.63
C ALA A 122 42.89 13.34 1.45
N LEU A 123 42.59 13.67 2.71
CA LEU A 123 43.59 14.26 3.62
C LEU A 123 44.67 13.23 3.99
N LEU A 124 44.28 12.00 4.31
CA LEU A 124 45.22 10.94 4.62
C LEU A 124 46.12 10.62 3.42
N SER A 125 45.57 10.51 2.21
CA SER A 125 46.37 10.28 1.00
C SER A 125 47.36 11.42 0.75
N ARG A 126 46.93 12.67 0.98
CA ARG A 126 47.81 13.84 0.90
C ARG A 126 48.96 13.78 1.89
N GLU A 127 48.69 13.45 3.15
CA GLU A 127 49.75 13.31 4.14
C GLU A 127 50.76 12.21 3.77
N HIS A 128 50.32 11.10 3.19
CA HIS A 128 51.23 10.05 2.71
C HIS A 128 52.09 10.56 1.55
N ALA A 129 51.48 11.21 0.55
CA ALA A 129 52.20 11.79 -0.57
C ALA A 129 53.22 12.85 -0.13
N GLU A 130 52.89 13.69 0.86
CA GLU A 130 53.80 14.69 1.42
C GLU A 130 55.01 14.04 2.12
N ARG A 131 54.82 12.92 2.85
CA ARG A 131 55.92 12.16 3.46
C ARG A 131 56.84 11.54 2.42
N ASP A 132 56.27 10.90 1.40
CA ASP A 132 57.05 10.26 0.32
C ASP A 132 57.86 11.29 -0.48
N TYR A 133 57.25 12.45 -0.74
CA TYR A 133 57.91 13.58 -1.39
C TYR A 133 59.08 14.12 -0.55
N ALA A 134 58.92 14.27 0.77
CA ALA A 134 59.99 14.72 1.66
C ALA A 134 61.19 13.75 1.68
N VAL A 135 60.93 12.43 1.74
CA VAL A 135 61.98 11.40 1.68
C VAL A 135 62.77 11.48 0.37
N LEU A 136 62.08 11.78 -0.74
CA LEU A 136 62.73 11.89 -2.04
C LEU A 136 63.49 13.21 -2.22
N GLU A 137 62.97 14.32 -1.70
CA GLU A 137 63.69 15.59 -1.65
C GLU A 137 65.02 15.46 -0.89
N ASP A 138 65.01 14.79 0.27
CA ASP A 138 66.23 14.52 1.05
C ASP A 138 67.24 13.70 0.23
N ARG A 139 66.77 12.65 -0.47
CA ARG A 139 67.63 11.86 -1.37
C ARG A 139 68.22 12.68 -2.51
N VAL A 140 67.43 13.56 -3.13
CA VAL A 140 67.90 14.45 -4.20
C VAL A 140 68.90 15.48 -3.67
N ALA A 141 68.68 16.02 -2.47
CA ALA A 141 69.62 16.90 -1.79
C ALA A 141 70.96 16.18 -1.50
N ASP A 142 70.91 14.94 -1.05
CA ASP A 142 72.09 14.08 -0.85
C ASP A 142 72.88 13.87 -2.15
N PHE A 143 72.19 13.60 -3.27
CA PHE A 143 72.85 13.49 -4.58
C PHE A 143 73.49 14.81 -5.01
N ARG A 144 72.85 15.96 -4.77
CA ARG A 144 73.42 17.29 -5.06
C ARG A 144 74.68 17.54 -4.23
N ALA A 145 74.64 17.26 -2.93
CA ALA A 145 75.79 17.41 -2.05
C ALA A 145 76.96 16.46 -2.40
N ARG A 146 76.67 15.27 -2.95
CA ARG A 146 77.71 14.38 -3.49
C ARG A 146 78.33 14.93 -4.77
N ALA A 147 77.51 15.49 -5.67
CA ALA A 147 77.99 16.11 -6.90
C ALA A 147 78.90 17.32 -6.60
N GLU A 148 78.50 18.22 -5.70
CA GLU A 148 79.32 19.37 -5.30
C GLU A 148 80.68 18.95 -4.71
N ARG A 149 80.71 17.88 -3.90
CA ARG A 149 81.95 17.31 -3.38
C ARG A 149 82.84 16.71 -4.47
N ALA A 150 82.23 16.04 -5.45
CA ALA A 150 82.96 15.49 -6.60
C ALA A 150 83.57 16.61 -7.46
N ASP A 151 82.81 17.67 -7.77
CA ASP A 151 83.29 18.83 -8.52
C ASP A 151 84.44 19.52 -7.78
N ALA A 152 84.34 19.70 -6.47
CA ALA A 152 85.41 20.27 -5.64
C ALA A 152 86.68 19.40 -5.66
N ALA A 153 86.53 18.07 -5.54
CA ALA A 153 87.65 17.14 -5.64
C ALA A 153 88.29 17.18 -7.03
N GLU A 154 87.50 17.32 -8.09
CA GLU A 154 88.00 17.43 -9.46
C GLU A 154 88.79 18.72 -9.68
N VAL A 155 88.33 19.85 -9.11
CA VAL A 155 89.08 21.12 -9.12
C VAL A 155 90.44 20.96 -8.42
N LEU A 156 90.48 20.32 -7.24
CA LEU A 156 91.72 20.05 -6.52
C LEU A 156 92.66 19.14 -7.34
N LEU A 157 92.14 18.08 -7.95
CA LEU A 157 92.93 17.17 -8.81
C LEU A 157 93.50 17.90 -10.04
N ARG A 158 92.73 18.80 -10.67
CA ARG A 158 93.21 19.63 -11.79
C ARG A 158 94.33 20.57 -11.34
N ALA A 159 94.22 21.17 -10.17
CA ALA A 159 95.26 22.02 -9.60
C ALA A 159 96.56 21.25 -9.31
N GLU A 160 96.45 20.07 -8.68
CA GLU A 160 97.58 19.17 -8.43
C GLU A 160 98.26 18.71 -9.72
N ARG A 161 97.48 18.32 -10.74
CA ARG A 161 98.00 17.98 -12.07
C ARG A 161 98.71 19.17 -12.71
N GLY A 162 98.16 20.38 -12.61
CA GLY A 162 98.80 21.62 -13.07
C GLY A 162 100.18 21.82 -12.43
N SER A 163 100.24 21.79 -11.10
CA SER A 163 101.48 21.88 -10.32
C SER A 163 102.50 20.80 -10.69
N SER A 164 102.06 19.54 -10.80
CA SER A 164 102.93 18.43 -11.20
C SER A 164 103.47 18.59 -12.63
N THR A 165 102.66 19.10 -13.56
CA THR A 165 103.13 19.37 -14.93
C THR A 165 104.15 20.50 -14.98
N GLU A 166 104.01 21.53 -14.14
CA GLU A 166 105.00 22.60 -13.99
C GLU A 166 106.30 22.04 -13.41
N GLN A 167 106.22 21.25 -12.33
CA GLN A 167 107.38 20.56 -11.74
C GLN A 167 108.09 19.65 -12.75
N TYR A 168 107.34 18.92 -13.58
CA TYR A 168 107.92 18.08 -14.63
C TYR A 168 108.61 18.90 -15.72
N ARG A 169 108.02 20.03 -16.13
CA ARG A 169 108.66 20.95 -17.10
C ARG A 169 109.96 21.52 -16.56
N ASP A 170 110.00 21.89 -15.28
CA ASP A 170 111.21 22.39 -14.61
C ASP A 170 112.30 21.32 -14.55
N LEU A 171 111.94 20.09 -14.14
CA LEU A 171 112.85 18.94 -14.16
C LEU A 171 113.33 18.62 -15.58
N GLN A 172 112.47 18.75 -16.58
CA GLN A 172 112.84 18.53 -17.98
C GLN A 172 113.76 19.64 -18.50
N ALA A 173 113.56 20.90 -18.08
CA ALA A 173 114.47 22.00 -18.37
C ALA A 173 115.83 21.79 -17.69
N GLN A 174 115.86 21.32 -16.43
CA GLN A 174 117.08 20.94 -15.73
C GLN A 174 117.78 19.76 -16.42
N LEU A 175 117.04 18.74 -16.87
CA LEU A 175 117.58 17.61 -17.64
C LEU A 175 118.07 18.03 -19.02
N ARG A 176 117.42 18.97 -19.69
CA ARG A 176 117.90 19.55 -20.95
C ARG A 176 119.20 20.32 -20.70
N ALA A 177 119.24 21.19 -19.69
CA ALA A 177 120.47 21.90 -19.32
C ALA A 177 121.61 20.93 -18.95
N ALA A 178 121.32 19.88 -18.19
CA ALA A 178 122.28 18.83 -17.86
C ALA A 178 122.68 18.01 -19.09
N ARG A 179 121.74 17.73 -20.02
CA ARG A 179 122.05 17.10 -21.30
C ARG A 179 122.89 17.99 -22.19
N ASP A 180 122.63 19.29 -22.22
CA ASP A 180 123.39 20.26 -22.99
C ASP A 180 124.83 20.31 -22.46
N GLN A 181 125.01 20.30 -21.13
CA GLN A 181 126.31 20.13 -20.48
C GLN A 181 126.98 18.79 -20.81
N VAL A 182 126.22 17.68 -20.77
CA VAL A 182 126.72 16.37 -21.17
C VAL A 182 127.03 16.33 -22.66
N THR A 183 126.28 16.98 -23.55
CA THR A 183 126.57 17.05 -24.98
C THR A 183 127.75 17.95 -25.27
N ASP A 184 127.98 19.01 -24.50
CA ASP A 184 129.22 19.79 -24.56
C ASP A 184 130.42 18.91 -24.14
N LEU A 185 130.27 18.12 -23.08
CA LEU A 185 131.28 17.15 -22.64
C LEU A 185 131.41 15.93 -23.57
N THR A 186 130.35 15.54 -24.28
CA THR A 186 130.33 14.39 -25.21
C THR A 186 130.81 14.81 -26.60
N ALA A 187 130.56 16.05 -27.02
CA ALA A 187 131.16 16.69 -28.19
C ALA A 187 132.68 16.85 -27.99
N GLN A 188 133.14 16.98 -26.74
CA GLN A 188 134.55 16.85 -26.39
C GLN A 188 135.05 15.39 -26.46
N LEU A 189 134.19 14.37 -26.33
CA LEU A 189 134.60 12.97 -26.10
C LEU A 189 134.35 11.97 -27.23
N ALA A 190 133.54 12.21 -28.28
CA ALA A 190 133.34 11.17 -29.28
C ALA A 190 133.04 11.64 -30.71
N ARG A 191 133.98 11.33 -31.62
CA ARG A 191 133.71 10.94 -33.01
C ARG A 191 132.96 9.58 -33.01
N ALA A 192 131.93 9.47 -33.87
CA ALA A 192 131.25 8.27 -34.42
C ALA A 192 130.08 7.60 -33.62
N PRO A 193 129.11 6.92 -34.32
CA PRO A 193 127.67 7.02 -33.99
C PRO A 193 126.90 5.70 -33.69
N ALA A 194 125.58 5.88 -33.44
CA ALA A 194 124.42 4.95 -33.57
C ALA A 194 124.16 3.97 -32.38
N THR A 195 122.94 3.57 -31.96
CA THR A 195 121.55 3.48 -32.50
C THR A 195 120.57 3.12 -31.33
N PRO A 196 119.23 3.31 -31.41
CA PRO A 196 118.29 3.02 -30.30
C PRO A 196 117.55 1.67 -30.42
N PRO A 197 117.04 1.07 -29.32
CA PRO A 197 116.17 -0.12 -29.36
C PRO A 197 114.67 0.20 -29.09
N PRO A 198 113.77 -0.79 -29.31
CA PRO A 198 112.34 -0.56 -29.58
C PRO A 198 111.44 -0.55 -28.34
N SER A 199 110.25 0.01 -28.54
CA SER A 199 109.18 0.24 -27.55
C SER A 199 108.56 -1.05 -26.99
N ILE A 200 108.62 -1.21 -25.68
CA ILE A 200 107.76 -2.13 -24.90
C ILE A 200 106.55 -1.32 -24.42
N VAL A 201 105.34 -1.77 -24.77
CA VAL A 201 104.07 -1.26 -24.21
C VAL A 201 104.08 -1.57 -22.71
N SER A 202 104.00 -0.51 -21.90
CA SER A 202 104.18 -0.58 -20.45
C SER A 202 102.94 -1.16 -19.77
N LEU A 203 103.12 -2.09 -18.82
CA LEU A 203 102.09 -2.59 -17.91
C LEU A 203 101.27 -1.46 -17.24
N ALA A 204 101.86 -0.27 -17.08
CA ALA A 204 101.17 0.92 -16.60
C ALA A 204 99.99 1.35 -17.50
N GLN A 205 100.09 1.13 -18.81
CA GLN A 205 99.01 1.46 -19.76
C GLN A 205 97.81 0.51 -19.61
N LEU A 206 98.02 -0.73 -19.20
CA LEU A 206 96.94 -1.69 -18.95
C LEU A 206 96.21 -1.41 -17.63
N PHE A 207 96.93 -1.04 -16.56
CA PHE A 207 96.30 -0.64 -15.30
C PHE A 207 95.55 0.69 -15.41
N ALA A 208 96.09 1.66 -16.17
CA ALA A 208 95.38 2.90 -16.48
C ALA A 208 94.08 2.62 -17.25
N ALA A 209 94.13 1.80 -18.31
CA ALA A 209 92.95 1.43 -19.07
C ALA A 209 91.92 0.59 -18.29
N GLN A 210 92.33 -0.12 -17.23
CA GLN A 210 91.42 -0.85 -16.36
C GLN A 210 90.76 0.08 -15.33
N GLY A 211 91.52 0.98 -14.71
CA GLY A 211 90.99 2.01 -13.81
C GLY A 211 89.97 2.91 -14.50
N GLU A 212 90.27 3.37 -15.71
CA GLU A 212 89.35 4.18 -16.54
C GLU A 212 88.02 3.47 -16.83
N ARG A 213 88.03 2.14 -16.99
CA ARG A 213 86.80 1.35 -17.21
C ARG A 213 85.98 1.18 -15.95
N ASP A 214 86.63 1.00 -14.81
CA ASP A 214 85.94 0.82 -13.53
C ASP A 214 85.40 2.16 -13.01
N ASP A 215 86.12 3.27 -13.25
CA ASP A 215 85.65 4.64 -13.00
C ASP A 215 84.44 4.98 -13.89
N ALA A 216 84.52 4.71 -15.20
CA ALA A 216 83.40 4.94 -16.12
C ALA A 216 82.15 4.12 -15.74
N ARG A 217 82.32 2.88 -15.24
CA ARG A 217 81.21 2.06 -14.74
C ARG A 217 80.57 2.65 -13.48
N ALA A 218 81.39 3.15 -12.55
CA ALA A 218 80.91 3.80 -11.33
C ALA A 218 80.16 5.10 -11.64
N GLU A 219 80.65 5.90 -12.59
CA GLU A 219 79.99 7.11 -13.09
C GLU A 219 78.64 6.79 -13.75
N HIS A 220 78.61 5.80 -14.64
CA HIS A 220 77.35 5.36 -15.28
C HIS A 220 76.32 4.87 -14.26
N ALA A 221 76.74 4.13 -13.23
CA ALA A 221 75.85 3.67 -12.16
C ALA A 221 75.28 4.85 -11.35
N ALA A 222 76.13 5.82 -10.96
CA ALA A 222 75.69 7.00 -10.22
C ALA A 222 74.75 7.90 -11.04
N VAL A 223 75.01 8.06 -12.35
CA VAL A 223 74.13 8.78 -13.27
C VAL A 223 72.76 8.08 -13.39
N ALA A 224 72.74 6.76 -13.49
CA ALA A 224 71.51 5.98 -13.53
C ALA A 224 70.69 6.12 -12.24
N GLU A 225 71.31 6.04 -11.06
CA GLU A 225 70.63 6.25 -9.77
C GLU A 225 70.03 7.66 -9.65
N ARG A 226 70.78 8.68 -10.09
CA ARG A 226 70.30 10.08 -10.11
C ARG A 226 69.11 10.26 -11.05
N ASP A 227 69.20 9.70 -12.25
CA ASP A 227 68.14 9.84 -13.25
C ASP A 227 66.89 9.05 -12.84
N GLN A 228 67.04 7.90 -12.16
CA GLN A 228 65.95 7.18 -11.50
C GLN A 228 65.31 8.01 -10.38
N ALA A 229 66.10 8.68 -9.54
CA ALA A 229 65.58 9.56 -8.48
C ALA A 229 64.80 10.76 -9.05
N ARG A 230 65.26 11.33 -10.17
CA ARG A 230 64.54 12.40 -10.88
C ARG A 230 63.22 11.92 -11.45
N GLN A 231 63.19 10.75 -12.08
CA GLN A 231 61.96 10.14 -12.60
C GLN A 231 60.96 9.85 -11.48
N ALA A 232 61.44 9.31 -10.35
CA ALA A 232 60.62 9.09 -9.15
C ALA A 232 60.03 10.41 -8.63
N LEU A 233 60.78 11.52 -8.71
CA LEU A 233 60.33 12.82 -8.24
C LEU A 233 59.23 13.38 -9.13
N THR A 234 59.42 13.30 -10.45
CA THR A 234 58.36 13.68 -11.40
C THR A 234 57.09 12.83 -11.25
N ALA A 235 57.22 11.55 -10.93
CA ALA A 235 56.07 10.67 -10.68
C ALA A 235 55.33 11.05 -9.39
N LEU A 236 56.06 11.36 -8.31
CA LEU A 236 55.49 11.84 -7.05
C LEU A 236 54.84 13.22 -7.19
N GLU A 237 55.41 14.13 -7.99
CA GLU A 237 54.78 15.42 -8.31
C GLU A 237 53.44 15.23 -9.03
N GLN A 238 53.37 14.30 -9.99
CA GLN A 238 52.11 13.94 -10.66
C GLN A 238 51.10 13.31 -9.68
N GLN A 239 51.55 12.41 -8.81
CA GLN A 239 50.71 11.83 -7.76
C GLN A 239 50.18 12.89 -6.80
N ARG A 240 51.02 13.84 -6.37
CA ARG A 240 50.63 14.96 -5.52
C ARG A 240 49.59 15.85 -6.21
N ALA A 241 49.79 16.16 -7.49
CA ALA A 241 48.82 16.94 -8.26
C ALA A 241 47.46 16.23 -8.36
N HIS A 242 47.47 14.90 -8.53
CA HIS A 242 46.25 14.09 -8.51
C HIS A 242 45.57 14.11 -7.14
N VAL A 243 46.31 13.91 -6.06
CA VAL A 243 45.77 13.96 -4.69
C VAL A 243 45.23 15.36 -4.34
N ASP A 244 45.86 16.43 -4.81
CA ASP A 244 45.35 17.79 -4.62
C ASP A 244 44.07 18.06 -5.43
N GLU A 245 43.91 17.41 -6.59
CA GLU A 245 42.65 17.39 -7.35
C GLU A 245 41.56 16.63 -6.59
N ASP A 246 41.85 15.43 -6.11
CA ASP A 246 40.93 14.61 -5.33
C ASP A 246 40.48 15.33 -4.05
N LEU A 247 41.39 16.01 -3.36
CA LEU A 247 41.08 16.82 -2.19
C LEU A 247 40.17 18.02 -2.54
N ARG A 248 40.39 18.66 -3.68
CA ARG A 248 39.51 19.74 -4.17
C ARG A 248 38.13 19.21 -4.53
N ALA A 249 38.05 18.09 -5.23
CA ALA A 249 36.79 17.41 -5.56
C ALA A 249 36.05 16.97 -4.28
N ALA A 250 36.75 16.39 -3.30
CA ALA A 250 36.18 15.99 -2.02
C ALA A 250 35.66 17.20 -1.22
N ARG A 251 36.37 18.34 -1.22
CA ARG A 251 35.88 19.59 -0.61
C ARG A 251 34.64 20.13 -1.31
N ALA A 252 34.62 20.13 -2.63
CA ALA A 252 33.48 20.60 -3.41
C ALA A 252 32.25 19.69 -3.18
N SER A 253 32.45 18.38 -3.12
CA SER A 253 31.39 17.43 -2.80
C SER A 253 30.89 17.62 -1.36
N LEU A 254 31.79 17.82 -0.39
CA LEU A 254 31.41 18.07 1.01
C LEU A 254 30.67 19.39 1.18
N SER A 255 31.10 20.46 0.50
CA SER A 255 30.39 21.74 0.53
C SER A 255 29.02 21.62 -0.10
N HIS A 256 28.89 20.86 -1.20
CA HIS A 256 27.60 20.54 -1.80
C HIS A 256 26.69 19.79 -0.83
N SER A 257 27.13 18.68 -0.24
CA SER A 257 26.32 17.92 0.73
C SER A 257 25.99 18.71 2.00
N ARG A 258 26.85 19.66 2.40
CA ARG A 258 26.54 20.58 3.49
C ARG A 258 25.42 21.55 3.10
N MET A 259 25.46 22.13 1.90
CA MET A 259 24.37 22.96 1.39
C MET A 259 23.06 22.15 1.30
N GLU A 260 23.12 20.89 0.88
CA GLU A 260 21.94 20.00 0.87
C GLU A 260 21.37 19.77 2.28
N ILE A 261 22.20 19.54 3.30
CA ILE A 261 21.74 19.45 4.69
C ILE A 261 21.11 20.75 5.18
N GLU A 262 21.71 21.89 4.84
CA GLU A 262 21.21 23.22 5.22
C GLU A 262 19.91 23.56 4.47
N ALA A 263 19.74 23.07 3.23
CA ALA A 263 18.55 23.25 2.41
C ALA A 263 17.43 22.24 2.72
N ALA A 264 17.74 21.04 3.22
CA ALA A 264 16.77 19.98 3.49
C ALA A 264 15.61 20.43 4.42
N PRO A 265 15.83 21.20 5.50
CA PRO A 265 14.73 21.77 6.29
C PRO A 265 13.79 22.66 5.47
N ASN A 266 14.30 23.46 4.54
CA ASN A 266 13.50 24.38 3.72
C ASN A 266 12.66 23.62 2.69
N LEU A 267 13.24 22.60 2.05
CA LEU A 267 12.52 21.69 1.15
C LEU A 267 11.42 20.90 1.88
N ASN A 268 11.59 20.69 3.18
CA ASN A 268 10.63 20.00 4.03
C ASN A 268 9.48 20.89 4.53
N VAL A 269 9.55 22.22 4.42
CA VAL A 269 8.50 23.11 4.95
C VAL A 269 7.12 22.80 4.36
N PRO A 270 6.94 22.70 3.02
CA PRO A 270 5.64 22.37 2.43
C PRO A 270 5.13 20.99 2.87
N LEU A 271 6.00 19.98 2.91
CA LEU A 271 5.64 18.63 3.38
C LEU A 271 5.23 18.63 4.86
N GLN A 272 5.93 19.39 5.70
CA GLN A 272 5.57 19.52 7.12
C GLN A 272 4.23 20.24 7.31
N ASP A 273 3.95 21.26 6.50
CA ASP A 273 2.66 21.95 6.52
C ASP A 273 1.53 21.02 6.07
N ASP A 274 1.73 20.24 5.01
CA ASP A 274 0.80 19.21 4.58
C ASP A 274 0.60 18.13 5.66
N LEU A 275 1.67 17.65 6.31
CA LEU A 275 1.58 16.72 7.44
C LEU A 275 0.80 17.29 8.61
N ARG A 276 1.05 18.56 9.00
CA ARG A 276 0.29 19.25 10.06
C ARG A 276 -1.19 19.31 9.70
N ARG A 277 -1.49 19.63 8.45
CA ARG A 277 -2.86 19.73 7.95
C ARG A 277 -3.58 18.38 7.92
N VAL A 278 -2.93 17.33 7.42
CA VAL A 278 -3.49 15.97 7.39
C VAL A 278 -3.70 15.44 8.81
N ASN A 279 -2.77 15.68 9.73
CA ASN A 279 -2.92 15.31 11.14
C ASN A 279 -4.12 16.01 11.79
N ALA A 280 -4.33 17.30 11.50
CA ALA A 280 -5.51 18.01 11.97
C ALA A 280 -6.83 17.41 11.43
N LEU A 281 -6.84 17.00 10.15
CA LEU A 281 -7.98 16.30 9.55
C LEU A 281 -8.22 14.93 10.18
N LEU A 282 -7.17 14.14 10.38
CA LEU A 282 -7.24 12.83 11.06
C LEU A 282 -7.88 12.94 12.44
N VAL A 283 -7.47 13.93 13.23
CA VAL A 283 -8.07 14.17 14.55
C VAL A 283 -9.54 14.55 14.41
N ALA A 284 -9.88 15.45 13.48
CA ALA A 284 -11.25 15.88 13.24
C ALA A 284 -12.16 14.71 12.79
N HIS A 285 -11.66 13.83 11.92
CA HIS A 285 -12.37 12.62 11.47
C HIS A 285 -12.52 11.61 12.60
N ALA A 286 -11.48 11.38 13.40
CA ALA A 286 -11.54 10.49 14.56
C ALA A 286 -12.54 10.96 15.63
N GLU A 287 -12.68 12.28 15.83
CA GLU A 287 -13.76 12.82 16.65
C GLU A 287 -15.14 12.57 16.04
N GLU A 288 -15.30 12.79 14.74
CA GLU A 288 -16.59 12.61 14.08
C GLU A 288 -17.01 11.13 14.06
N LEU A 289 -16.07 10.21 13.84
CA LEU A 289 -16.29 8.77 13.98
C LEU A 289 -16.71 8.41 15.41
N ARG A 290 -16.07 8.98 16.43
CA ARG A 290 -16.50 8.77 17.83
C ARG A 290 -17.94 9.24 18.04
N ARG A 291 -18.30 10.44 17.58
CA ARG A 291 -19.69 10.94 17.63
C ARG A 291 -20.65 10.08 16.81
N GLY A 292 -20.22 9.57 15.67
CA GLY A 292 -21.00 8.67 14.80
C GLY A 292 -21.31 7.34 15.48
N ALA A 293 -20.32 6.72 16.11
CA ALA A 293 -20.48 5.47 16.84
C ALA A 293 -21.48 5.61 18.00
N THR A 294 -21.37 6.69 18.78
CA THR A 294 -22.35 7.00 19.84
C THR A 294 -23.77 7.16 19.27
N ARG A 295 -23.94 7.91 18.19
CA ARG A 295 -25.25 8.11 17.55
C ARG A 295 -25.84 6.83 16.96
N ILE A 296 -25.03 5.98 16.34
CA ILE A 296 -25.47 4.67 15.84
C ILE A 296 -26.03 3.85 17.00
N HIS A 297 -25.36 3.86 18.16
CA HIS A 297 -25.82 3.16 19.35
C HIS A 297 -27.15 3.72 19.90
N GLU A 298 -27.29 5.04 19.99
CA GLU A 298 -28.54 5.69 20.41
C GLU A 298 -29.71 5.38 19.45
N LEU A 299 -29.45 5.36 18.15
CA LEU A 299 -30.45 4.97 17.14
C LEU A 299 -30.79 3.48 17.23
N GLU A 300 -29.83 2.60 17.49
CA GLU A 300 -30.09 1.16 17.72
C GLU A 300 -30.99 0.94 18.93
N GLU A 301 -30.74 1.66 20.03
CA GLU A 301 -31.59 1.63 21.23
C GLU A 301 -33.01 2.17 20.93
N SER A 302 -33.10 3.24 20.15
CA SER A 302 -34.37 3.80 19.69
C SER A 302 -35.13 2.83 18.79
N VAL A 303 -34.46 2.18 17.83
CA VAL A 303 -35.05 1.14 16.97
C VAL A 303 -35.52 -0.04 17.82
N ALA A 304 -34.71 -0.51 18.77
CA ALA A 304 -35.11 -1.57 19.68
C ALA A 304 -36.37 -1.18 20.49
N THR A 305 -36.41 0.04 21.02
CA THR A 305 -37.58 0.59 21.73
C THR A 305 -38.81 0.68 20.83
N ALA A 306 -38.67 1.17 19.60
CA ALA A 306 -39.76 1.24 18.64
C ALA A 306 -40.30 -0.16 18.31
N THR A 307 -39.42 -1.15 18.16
CA THR A 307 -39.84 -2.53 17.87
C THR A 307 -40.57 -3.18 19.05
N THR A 308 -40.15 -2.93 20.29
CA THR A 308 -40.84 -3.46 21.47
C THR A 308 -42.21 -2.81 21.64
N LEU A 309 -42.31 -1.48 21.48
CA LEU A 309 -43.60 -0.77 21.49
C LEU A 309 -44.53 -1.27 20.39
N ARG A 310 -44.01 -1.52 19.18
CA ARG A 310 -44.80 -2.08 18.07
C ARG A 310 -45.38 -3.44 18.42
N VAL A 311 -44.55 -4.37 18.90
CA VAL A 311 -44.99 -5.72 19.27
C VAL A 311 -45.99 -5.66 20.42
N ALA A 312 -45.78 -4.79 21.41
CA ALA A 312 -46.73 -4.58 22.51
C ALA A 312 -48.09 -4.10 21.99
N ALA A 313 -48.11 -3.05 21.16
CA ALA A 313 -49.33 -2.47 20.61
C ALA A 313 -50.06 -3.45 19.67
N GLU A 314 -49.34 -4.19 18.82
CA GLU A 314 -49.89 -5.28 18.00
C GLU A 314 -50.53 -6.37 18.88
N SER A 315 -49.89 -6.73 20.00
CA SER A 315 -50.44 -7.71 20.94
C SER A 315 -51.69 -7.22 21.65
N GLU A 316 -51.77 -5.93 22.01
CA GLU A 316 -52.95 -5.32 22.61
C GLU A 316 -54.11 -5.25 21.63
N MET A 317 -53.86 -4.84 20.38
CA MET A 317 -54.88 -4.89 19.33
C MET A 317 -55.39 -6.33 19.11
N ALA A 318 -54.49 -7.32 19.08
CA ALA A 318 -54.90 -8.71 18.94
C ALA A 318 -55.75 -9.20 20.13
N ARG A 319 -55.42 -8.79 21.36
CA ARG A 319 -56.25 -9.07 22.55
C ARG A 319 -57.60 -8.38 22.48
N ALA A 320 -57.66 -7.12 22.04
CA ALA A 320 -58.90 -6.37 21.87
C ALA A 320 -59.81 -7.04 20.83
N GLN A 321 -59.26 -7.40 19.66
CA GLN A 321 -59.96 -8.14 18.61
C GLN A 321 -60.46 -9.50 19.12
N ALA A 322 -59.65 -10.26 19.87
CA ALA A 322 -60.08 -11.52 20.47
C ALA A 322 -61.21 -11.32 21.50
N GLY A 323 -61.16 -10.24 22.28
CA GLY A 323 -62.21 -9.84 23.20
C GLY A 323 -63.53 -9.51 22.49
N GLU A 324 -63.48 -8.75 21.40
CA GLU A 324 -64.63 -8.46 20.54
C GLU A 324 -65.20 -9.72 19.87
N LEU A 325 -64.35 -10.61 19.37
CA LEU A 325 -64.78 -11.90 18.84
C LEU A 325 -65.44 -12.77 19.93
N CYS A 326 -64.95 -12.70 21.17
CA CYS A 326 -65.54 -13.41 22.31
C CYS A 326 -66.90 -12.82 22.71
N THR A 327 -67.06 -11.49 22.72
CA THR A 327 -68.35 -10.83 23.03
C THR A 327 -69.38 -11.04 21.92
N THR A 328 -68.98 -10.95 20.66
CA THR A 328 -69.82 -11.28 19.49
C THR A 328 -70.22 -12.76 19.48
N SER A 329 -69.29 -13.66 19.81
CA SER A 329 -69.59 -15.09 19.99
C SER A 329 -70.57 -15.33 21.14
N ARG A 330 -70.37 -14.71 22.32
CA ARG A 330 -71.30 -14.82 23.46
C ARG A 330 -72.68 -14.28 23.12
N THR A 331 -72.78 -13.12 22.46
CA THR A 331 -74.07 -12.56 22.05
C THR A 331 -74.76 -13.42 21.00
N ALA A 332 -74.01 -14.00 20.05
CA ALA A 332 -74.54 -14.99 19.12
C ALA A 332 -75.03 -16.26 19.84
N GLN A 333 -74.29 -16.76 20.84
CA GLN A 333 -74.70 -17.89 21.68
C GLN A 333 -75.96 -17.58 22.49
N TYR A 334 -76.06 -16.40 23.13
CA TYR A 334 -77.27 -15.98 23.83
C TYR A 334 -78.47 -15.88 22.89
N ARG A 335 -78.29 -15.29 21.70
CA ARG A 335 -79.35 -15.21 20.68
C ARG A 335 -79.75 -16.60 20.18
N ALA A 336 -78.79 -17.49 19.93
CA ALA A 336 -79.05 -18.88 19.54
C ALA A 336 -79.76 -19.67 20.64
N GLY A 337 -79.37 -19.48 21.91
CA GLY A 337 -80.02 -20.06 23.09
C GLY A 337 -81.45 -19.56 23.26
N TRP A 338 -81.68 -18.26 23.11
CA TRP A 338 -83.02 -17.66 23.15
C TRP A 338 -83.92 -18.19 22.02
N LEU A 339 -83.41 -18.24 20.79
CA LEU A 339 -84.11 -18.83 19.65
C LEU A 339 -84.35 -20.34 19.83
N SER A 340 -83.43 -21.07 20.47
CA SER A 340 -83.60 -22.49 20.82
C SER A 340 -84.68 -22.68 21.87
N MET A 341 -84.76 -21.80 22.87
CA MET A 341 -85.77 -21.83 23.92
C MET A 341 -87.16 -21.48 23.36
N GLN A 342 -87.23 -20.49 22.45
CA GLN A 342 -88.43 -20.14 21.70
C GLN A 342 -88.85 -21.27 20.76
N ARG A 343 -87.92 -21.87 20.01
CA ARG A 343 -88.21 -23.07 19.22
C ARG A 343 -88.68 -24.21 20.09
N SER A 344 -88.05 -24.46 21.24
CA SER A 344 -88.46 -25.53 22.17
C SER A 344 -89.82 -25.28 22.82
N SER A 345 -90.23 -24.03 23.02
CA SER A 345 -91.59 -23.69 23.49
C SER A 345 -92.62 -23.85 22.35
N GLN A 346 -92.26 -23.47 21.13
CA GLN A 346 -93.03 -23.75 19.92
C GLN A 346 -93.10 -25.24 19.60
N GLN A 347 -92.04 -25.99 19.90
CA GLN A 347 -91.90 -27.41 19.69
C GLN A 347 -92.61 -28.22 20.78
N ARG A 348 -92.69 -27.69 22.02
CA ARG A 348 -93.62 -28.17 23.06
C ARG A 348 -95.08 -27.93 22.67
N SER A 349 -95.38 -26.78 22.05
CA SER A 349 -96.71 -26.49 21.49
C SER A 349 -97.04 -27.38 20.27
N SER A 350 -96.04 -27.78 19.47
CA SER A 350 -96.21 -28.71 18.35
C SER A 350 -96.16 -30.19 18.77
N GLN A 351 -95.48 -30.56 19.87
CA GLN A 351 -95.48 -31.92 20.42
C GLN A 351 -96.83 -32.30 21.03
N GLN A 352 -97.63 -31.31 21.45
CA GLN A 352 -99.06 -31.52 21.75
C GLN A 352 -99.91 -31.80 20.50
N ARG A 353 -99.35 -31.67 19.28
CA ARG A 353 -99.99 -32.05 18.02
C ARG A 353 -99.13 -33.03 17.21
N ARG A 354 -99.39 -34.30 17.50
CA ARG A 354 -99.09 -35.54 16.75
C ARG A 354 -97.83 -36.29 17.17
N GLY A 355 -98.09 -37.50 17.66
CA GLY A 355 -97.24 -38.66 17.48
C GLY A 355 -97.37 -39.23 16.07
N ALA A 356 -96.29 -39.93 15.67
CA ALA A 356 -96.11 -40.89 14.58
C ALA A 356 -94.83 -40.53 13.80
N GLY A 357 -93.69 -41.02 14.29
CA GLY A 357 -92.42 -40.84 13.58
C GLY A 357 -91.26 -41.71 14.08
N GLY A 358 -91.50 -42.69 14.95
CA GLY A 358 -90.44 -43.51 15.59
C GLY A 358 -89.76 -44.50 14.66
N ALA A 359 -90.45 -45.03 13.63
CA ALA A 359 -89.88 -46.06 12.77
C ALA A 359 -88.91 -45.49 11.69
N GLN A 360 -89.15 -44.26 11.21
CA GLN A 360 -88.31 -43.62 10.20
C GLN A 360 -87.09 -42.92 10.82
N THR A 361 -87.22 -42.43 12.05
CA THR A 361 -86.08 -41.87 12.81
C THR A 361 -85.05 -42.94 13.14
N HIS A 362 -85.42 -44.17 13.48
CA HIS A 362 -84.47 -45.26 13.69
C HIS A 362 -83.77 -45.73 12.40
N ARG A 363 -84.45 -45.75 11.24
CA ARG A 363 -83.78 -46.02 9.94
C ARG A 363 -82.86 -44.89 9.50
N LEU A 364 -83.25 -43.63 9.72
CA LEU A 364 -82.42 -42.47 9.39
C LEU A 364 -81.22 -42.33 10.34
N SER A 365 -81.37 -42.68 11.62
CA SER A 365 -80.24 -42.66 12.56
C SER A 365 -79.25 -43.80 12.29
N ALA A 366 -79.71 -44.99 11.88
CA ALA A 366 -78.83 -46.04 11.36
C ALA A 366 -78.09 -45.59 10.08
N ARG A 367 -78.79 -44.93 9.14
CA ARG A 367 -78.18 -44.41 7.91
C ARG A 367 -77.21 -43.24 8.15
N VAL A 368 -77.47 -42.39 9.14
CA VAL A 368 -76.55 -41.32 9.55
C VAL A 368 -75.31 -41.89 10.23
N ALA A 369 -75.44 -42.96 11.02
CA ALA A 369 -74.29 -43.66 11.59
C ALA A 369 -73.42 -44.28 10.48
N GLU A 370 -74.01 -44.94 9.48
CA GLU A 370 -73.30 -45.46 8.30
C GLU A 370 -72.57 -44.34 7.54
N LEU A 371 -73.23 -43.22 7.27
CA LEU A 371 -72.62 -42.07 6.57
C LEU A 371 -71.53 -41.37 7.40
N GLN A 372 -71.63 -41.39 8.73
CA GLN A 372 -70.59 -40.87 9.62
C GLN A 372 -69.37 -41.78 9.61
N GLU A 373 -69.55 -43.09 9.62
CA GLU A 373 -68.47 -44.06 9.48
C GLU A 373 -67.77 -43.95 8.11
N GLU A 374 -68.53 -43.76 7.02
CA GLU A 374 -67.97 -43.51 5.68
C GLU A 374 -67.18 -42.19 5.62
N ARG A 375 -67.70 -41.11 6.23
CA ARG A 375 -66.99 -39.84 6.32
C ARG A 375 -65.69 -39.97 7.13
N ASP A 376 -65.75 -40.67 8.25
CA ASP A 376 -64.61 -40.83 9.15
C ASP A 376 -63.56 -41.79 8.53
N LEU A 377 -63.97 -42.73 7.69
CA LEU A 377 -63.08 -43.50 6.84
C LEU A 377 -62.44 -42.62 5.76
N ALA A 378 -63.21 -41.78 5.06
CA ALA A 378 -62.69 -40.87 4.04
C ALA A 378 -61.70 -39.84 4.61
N ILE A 379 -61.93 -39.35 5.83
CA ILE A 379 -61.00 -38.47 6.54
C ILE A 379 -59.71 -39.21 6.89
N ARG A 380 -59.79 -40.44 7.41
CA ARG A 380 -58.60 -41.25 7.70
C ARG A 380 -57.77 -41.53 6.45
N GLU A 381 -58.41 -41.91 5.34
CA GLU A 381 -57.70 -42.12 4.07
C GLU A 381 -57.06 -40.82 3.54
N ARG A 382 -57.75 -39.68 3.67
CA ARG A 382 -57.19 -38.38 3.27
C ARG A 382 -55.98 -38.02 4.12
N ASP A 383 -56.05 -38.23 5.42
CA ASP A 383 -54.98 -37.90 6.34
C ASP A 383 -53.78 -38.86 6.19
N GLU A 384 -54.02 -40.14 5.91
CA GLU A 384 -52.99 -41.11 5.51
C GLU A 384 -52.30 -40.71 4.20
N ARG A 385 -53.05 -40.34 3.17
CA ARG A 385 -52.50 -39.79 1.92
C ARG A 385 -51.70 -38.50 2.20
N ALA A 386 -52.18 -37.63 3.07
CA ALA A 386 -51.46 -36.40 3.44
C ALA A 386 -50.17 -36.69 4.24
N VAL A 387 -50.15 -37.72 5.08
CA VAL A 387 -48.94 -38.19 5.77
C VAL A 387 -47.95 -38.78 4.76
N ALA A 388 -48.42 -39.60 3.81
CA ALA A 388 -47.58 -40.15 2.74
C ALA A 388 -46.97 -39.05 1.86
N TRP A 389 -47.76 -38.05 1.44
CA TRP A 389 -47.28 -36.87 0.70
C TRP A 389 -46.25 -36.06 1.49
N ARG A 390 -46.47 -35.86 2.79
CA ARG A 390 -45.50 -35.16 3.66
C ARG A 390 -44.21 -35.94 3.85
N ARG A 391 -44.24 -37.29 3.81
CA ARG A 391 -43.02 -38.11 3.80
C ARG A 391 -42.28 -37.96 2.48
N MET A 392 -42.98 -38.09 1.35
CA MET A 392 -42.41 -37.93 0.00
C MET A 392 -41.75 -36.56 -0.20
N LEU A 393 -42.38 -35.47 0.26
CA LEU A 393 -41.80 -34.13 0.21
C LEU A 393 -40.53 -33.98 1.06
N ARG A 394 -40.46 -34.66 2.21
CA ARG A 394 -39.26 -34.67 3.06
C ARG A 394 -38.13 -35.45 2.42
N ASP A 395 -38.42 -36.60 1.81
CA ASP A 395 -37.43 -37.40 1.12
C ASP A 395 -36.93 -36.69 -0.14
N ALA A 396 -37.80 -35.99 -0.88
CA ALA A 396 -37.42 -35.15 -2.01
C ALA A 396 -36.52 -33.96 -1.59
N ARG A 397 -36.77 -33.35 -0.43
CA ARG A 397 -35.89 -32.30 0.13
C ARG A 397 -34.52 -32.87 0.50
N ARG A 398 -34.49 -34.01 1.20
CA ARG A 398 -33.24 -34.71 1.55
C ARG A 398 -32.45 -35.11 0.32
N GLY A 399 -33.12 -35.60 -0.72
CA GLY A 399 -32.49 -35.93 -2.01
C GLY A 399 -31.85 -34.71 -2.69
N ARG A 400 -32.53 -33.55 -2.69
CA ARG A 400 -31.94 -32.30 -3.20
C ARG A 400 -30.74 -31.82 -2.39
N GLU A 401 -30.78 -31.97 -1.06
CA GLU A 401 -29.66 -31.61 -0.19
C GLU A 401 -28.44 -32.52 -0.43
N LEU A 402 -28.65 -33.83 -0.60
CA LEU A 402 -27.60 -34.77 -0.99
C LEU A 402 -27.00 -34.43 -2.36
N ALA A 403 -27.84 -34.13 -3.35
CA ALA A 403 -27.38 -33.75 -4.69
C ALA A 403 -26.53 -32.47 -4.68
N ARG A 404 -26.93 -31.46 -3.89
CA ARG A 404 -26.12 -30.23 -3.72
C ARG A 404 -24.76 -30.51 -3.09
N ARG A 405 -24.71 -31.34 -2.04
CA ARG A 405 -23.43 -31.72 -1.40
C ARG A 405 -22.50 -32.44 -2.37
N VAL A 406 -23.02 -33.38 -3.16
CA VAL A 406 -22.23 -34.11 -4.18
C VAL A 406 -21.71 -33.15 -5.26
N ARG A 407 -22.54 -32.21 -5.72
CA ARG A 407 -22.15 -31.18 -6.69
C ARG A 407 -21.03 -30.30 -6.15
N ASP A 408 -21.19 -29.80 -4.93
CA ASP A 408 -20.23 -28.86 -4.34
C ASP A 408 -18.89 -29.57 -4.09
N GLU A 409 -18.91 -30.83 -3.62
CA GLU A 409 -17.69 -31.63 -3.46
C GLU A 409 -16.99 -31.97 -4.79
N LEU A 410 -17.75 -32.20 -5.87
CA LEU A 410 -17.19 -32.37 -7.21
C LEU A 410 -16.56 -31.08 -7.74
N ALA A 411 -17.21 -29.93 -7.50
CA ALA A 411 -16.66 -28.62 -7.88
C ALA A 411 -15.36 -28.32 -7.15
N ASP A 412 -15.27 -28.62 -5.85
CA ASP A 412 -14.07 -28.45 -5.04
C ASP A 412 -12.93 -29.39 -5.48
N ARG A 413 -13.25 -30.65 -5.80
CA ARG A 413 -12.26 -31.59 -6.36
C ARG A 413 -11.74 -31.15 -7.72
N LEU A 414 -12.62 -30.65 -8.59
CA LEU A 414 -12.23 -30.12 -9.90
C LEU A 414 -11.36 -28.87 -9.77
N ALA A 415 -11.70 -27.95 -8.86
CA ALA A 415 -10.86 -26.81 -8.53
C ALA A 415 -9.47 -27.25 -8.07
N GLY A 416 -9.40 -28.22 -7.14
CA GLY A 416 -8.14 -28.78 -6.68
C GLY A 416 -7.29 -29.41 -7.78
N VAL A 417 -7.91 -30.06 -8.78
CA VAL A 417 -7.20 -30.61 -9.96
C VAL A 417 -6.71 -29.48 -10.88
N VAL A 418 -7.54 -28.48 -11.16
CA VAL A 418 -7.20 -27.36 -12.04
C VAL A 418 -6.07 -26.50 -11.45
N THR A 419 -6.09 -26.24 -10.14
CA THR A 419 -5.02 -25.51 -9.44
C THR A 419 -3.69 -26.26 -9.50
N ARG A 420 -3.69 -27.61 -9.42
CA ARG A 420 -2.46 -28.41 -9.53
C ARG A 420 -1.81 -28.36 -10.92
N VAL A 421 -2.58 -28.05 -11.97
CA VAL A 421 -2.09 -27.90 -13.34
C VAL A 421 -1.83 -26.41 -13.68
N GLY A 422 -1.91 -25.52 -12.69
CA GLY A 422 -1.61 -24.09 -12.83
C GLY A 422 -2.75 -23.25 -13.44
N GLY A 423 -3.96 -23.79 -13.52
CA GLY A 423 -5.15 -23.07 -13.97
C GLY A 423 -6.00 -22.53 -12.82
N GLN A 424 -6.98 -21.69 -13.16
CA GLN A 424 -7.99 -21.20 -12.22
C GLN A 424 -9.39 -21.40 -12.80
N ILE A 425 -10.31 -21.93 -11.99
CA ILE A 425 -11.71 -22.19 -12.39
C ILE A 425 -12.66 -21.50 -11.42
N ASP A 426 -13.67 -20.82 -11.96
CA ASP A 426 -14.75 -20.23 -11.17
C ASP A 426 -15.79 -21.32 -10.83
N THR A 427 -15.67 -21.88 -9.63
CA THR A 427 -16.58 -22.91 -9.12
C THR A 427 -17.99 -22.39 -8.91
N ALA A 428 -18.17 -21.09 -8.63
CA ALA A 428 -19.48 -20.48 -8.42
C ALA A 428 -20.25 -20.26 -9.72
N ASP A 429 -19.56 -19.89 -10.81
CA ASP A 429 -20.18 -19.84 -12.14
C ASP A 429 -20.50 -21.25 -12.68
N LEU A 430 -19.60 -22.21 -12.49
CA LEU A 430 -19.83 -23.60 -12.86
C LEU A 430 -21.05 -24.20 -12.13
N ALA A 431 -21.16 -24.00 -10.81
CA ALA A 431 -22.29 -24.48 -10.02
C ALA A 431 -23.63 -23.87 -10.48
N ARG A 432 -23.64 -22.58 -10.83
CA ARG A 432 -24.83 -21.88 -11.36
C ARG A 432 -25.27 -22.43 -12.72
N ARG A 433 -24.32 -22.69 -13.63
CA ARG A 433 -24.62 -23.27 -14.95
C ARG A 433 -25.17 -24.69 -14.86
N LEU A 434 -24.59 -25.50 -13.99
CA LEU A 434 -25.08 -26.87 -13.74
C LEU A 434 -26.48 -26.87 -13.13
N GLU A 435 -26.76 -25.96 -12.19
CA GLU A 435 -28.08 -25.81 -11.57
C GLU A 435 -29.13 -25.38 -12.60
N ALA A 436 -28.83 -24.41 -13.46
CA ALA A 436 -29.72 -23.96 -14.52
C ALA A 436 -30.05 -25.06 -15.55
N THR A 437 -29.08 -25.94 -15.84
CA THR A 437 -29.27 -27.06 -16.78
C THR A 437 -30.14 -28.13 -16.15
N PHE A 438 -29.90 -28.46 -14.88
CA PHE A 438 -30.67 -29.46 -14.15
C PHE A 438 -32.11 -29.02 -13.90
N THR A 439 -32.37 -27.73 -13.63
CA THR A 439 -33.74 -27.21 -13.51
C THR A 439 -34.50 -27.29 -14.83
N ALA A 440 -33.84 -26.97 -15.95
CA ALA A 440 -34.46 -27.08 -17.28
C ALA A 440 -34.83 -28.53 -17.65
N GLU A 441 -34.01 -29.49 -17.25
CA GLU A 441 -34.25 -30.92 -17.51
C GLU A 441 -35.38 -31.50 -16.64
N ILE A 442 -35.50 -31.04 -15.38
CA ILE A 442 -36.61 -31.39 -14.50
C ILE A 442 -37.93 -30.81 -15.03
N ASP A 443 -37.95 -29.54 -15.42
CA ASP A 443 -39.16 -28.89 -15.92
C ASP A 443 -39.63 -29.49 -17.27
N GLY A 444 -38.73 -30.09 -18.05
CA GLY A 444 -39.07 -30.84 -19.27
C GLY A 444 -39.58 -32.27 -19.05
N THR A 445 -39.37 -32.87 -17.87
CA THR A 445 -39.69 -34.29 -17.60
C THR A 445 -40.90 -34.52 -16.70
N VAL A 446 -41.47 -33.47 -16.08
CA VAL A 446 -42.69 -33.59 -15.27
C VAL A 446 -43.94 -33.56 -16.19
N PRO A 447 -44.70 -34.66 -16.33
CA PRO A 447 -45.97 -34.63 -17.04
C PRO A 447 -46.97 -33.80 -16.21
N LEU A 448 -47.43 -32.69 -16.79
CA LEU A 448 -48.54 -31.92 -16.22
C LEU A 448 -49.79 -32.81 -16.13
N PRO A 449 -50.53 -32.78 -15.00
CA PRO A 449 -51.75 -33.58 -14.85
C PRO A 449 -52.81 -33.13 -15.86
N PRO A 450 -53.61 -34.05 -16.43
CA PRO A 450 -54.64 -33.71 -17.39
C PRO A 450 -55.71 -32.81 -16.74
N ALA A 451 -56.03 -31.71 -17.42
CA ALA A 451 -57.07 -30.78 -16.99
C ALA A 451 -58.43 -31.51 -16.91
N ILE A 452 -59.07 -31.42 -15.75
CA ILE A 452 -60.45 -31.89 -15.56
C ILE A 452 -61.37 -30.92 -16.32
N PRO A 453 -62.23 -31.39 -17.25
CA PRO A 453 -63.05 -30.51 -18.06
C PRO A 453 -64.18 -29.89 -17.24
N THR A 454 -64.25 -28.56 -17.31
CA THR A 454 -65.37 -27.75 -16.83
C THR A 454 -66.54 -27.90 -17.80
N SER A 455 -67.67 -28.50 -17.38
CA SER A 455 -69.05 -28.03 -17.65
C SER A 455 -70.11 -29.09 -17.34
N ALA A 456 -71.00 -28.80 -16.38
CA ALA A 456 -72.44 -29.04 -16.49
C ALA A 456 -73.13 -28.14 -15.45
N ALA A 457 -73.60 -26.99 -15.93
CA ALA A 457 -74.35 -26.01 -15.18
C ALA A 457 -75.78 -26.50 -14.89
N VAL A 458 -76.29 -26.21 -13.68
CA VAL A 458 -77.71 -25.94 -13.42
C VAL A 458 -77.79 -24.74 -12.47
N PRO A 459 -78.72 -23.78 -12.68
CA PRO A 459 -78.51 -22.38 -12.33
C PRO A 459 -79.22 -21.90 -11.05
N ALA A 460 -78.55 -20.92 -10.43
CA ALA A 460 -79.01 -19.72 -9.73
C ALA A 460 -80.32 -19.74 -8.90
N ALA A 461 -80.13 -19.64 -7.59
CA ALA A 461 -81.00 -18.84 -6.73
C ALA A 461 -80.22 -17.61 -6.24
N SER A 462 -80.52 -16.48 -6.89
CA SER A 462 -80.46 -15.10 -6.40
C SER A 462 -79.36 -14.72 -5.40
N ALA A 463 -78.21 -14.28 -5.92
CA ALA A 463 -77.30 -13.40 -5.20
C ALA A 463 -77.48 -11.97 -5.75
N VAL A 464 -77.88 -11.09 -4.85
CA VAL A 464 -77.90 -9.64 -5.05
C VAL A 464 -76.46 -9.15 -5.35
N PRO A 465 -76.25 -8.30 -6.37
CA PRO A 465 -74.94 -7.81 -6.76
C PRO A 465 -74.53 -6.59 -5.93
N VAL A 466 -73.26 -6.54 -5.51
CA VAL A 466 -72.57 -5.32 -5.06
C VAL A 466 -71.64 -4.88 -6.20
N PRO A 467 -71.65 -3.60 -6.61
CA PRO A 467 -70.79 -3.11 -7.69
C PRO A 467 -69.35 -2.82 -7.23
N ALA A 468 -68.50 -2.63 -8.23
CA ALA A 468 -67.05 -2.47 -8.23
C ALA A 468 -66.48 -1.33 -7.35
N SER A 469 -65.24 -1.55 -6.88
CA SER A 469 -64.23 -0.49 -6.83
C SER A 469 -63.10 -0.86 -7.80
N THR A 470 -63.06 -0.12 -8.89
CA THR A 470 -61.96 -0.03 -9.84
C THR A 470 -60.66 0.37 -9.16
N ALA A 471 -59.58 -0.32 -9.50
CA ALA A 471 -58.25 0.25 -9.47
C ALA A 471 -58.25 1.52 -10.36
N SER A 472 -57.89 2.65 -9.77
CA SER A 472 -57.48 3.86 -10.48
C SER A 472 -56.20 4.36 -9.85
N SER A 473 -55.08 4.17 -10.54
CA SER A 473 -53.99 5.15 -10.53
C SER A 473 -54.25 6.09 -11.70
N PRO A 474 -53.97 7.40 -11.57
CA PRO A 474 -52.75 7.94 -12.20
C PRO A 474 -52.18 9.14 -11.41
N GLY A 475 -50.97 9.67 -11.58
CA GLY A 475 -49.90 9.55 -12.55
C GLY A 475 -49.01 10.80 -12.38
N ALA A 476 -47.71 10.71 -12.67
CA ALA A 476 -46.86 11.89 -12.80
C ALA A 476 -47.13 12.60 -14.13
N ARG A 477 -47.03 13.93 -14.16
CA ARG A 477 -46.76 14.69 -15.40
C ARG A 477 -45.93 15.93 -15.10
N ALA A 478 -44.76 16.02 -15.72
CA ALA A 478 -44.14 17.29 -16.06
C ALA A 478 -44.71 17.79 -17.41
N GLY A 479 -44.86 19.11 -17.58
CA GLY A 479 -45.22 19.73 -18.85
C GLY A 479 -45.63 21.22 -18.76
N SER A 480 -44.63 22.09 -18.59
CA SER A 480 -44.46 23.49 -19.04
C SER A 480 -45.62 24.49 -19.25
N SER A 481 -45.40 25.69 -18.65
CA SER A 481 -45.49 27.07 -19.19
C SER A 481 -46.83 27.67 -19.65
N ALA A 482 -47.31 28.72 -18.95
CA ALA A 482 -47.14 30.15 -19.30
C ALA A 482 -48.24 31.06 -18.70
N SER A 483 -47.78 32.20 -18.11
CA SER A 483 -48.37 33.56 -17.97
C SER A 483 -49.88 33.73 -17.66
N THR A 484 -50.31 34.62 -16.75
CA THR A 484 -50.19 36.09 -16.90
C THR A 484 -50.60 36.83 -15.60
N ALA A 485 -49.78 37.82 -15.22
CA ALA A 485 -50.01 39.11 -14.53
C ALA A 485 -50.98 39.30 -13.34
N GLY A 486 -50.47 40.05 -12.33
CA GLY A 486 -51.24 40.92 -11.42
C GLY A 486 -50.84 40.77 -9.95
N SER A 487 -49.73 41.36 -9.47
CA SER A 487 -49.59 42.71 -8.89
C SER A 487 -49.95 42.88 -7.40
N THR A 488 -48.97 43.45 -6.66
CA THR A 488 -49.02 44.17 -5.36
C THR A 488 -49.34 43.31 -4.12
N THR A 489 -48.66 43.36 -2.96
CA THR A 489 -48.00 44.43 -2.17
C THR A 489 -47.17 43.70 -1.08
N GLY A 490 -45.88 43.96 -0.83
CA GLY A 490 -45.38 45.02 0.06
C GLY A 490 -45.43 44.66 1.55
N ALA A 491 -44.30 44.28 2.18
CA ALA A 491 -43.88 44.71 3.53
C ALA A 491 -42.61 43.97 4.04
N SER A 492 -41.75 44.76 4.69
CA SER A 492 -40.40 44.56 5.22
C SER A 492 -40.23 43.52 6.35
N PRO A 493 -38.98 43.12 6.70
CA PRO A 493 -38.71 42.38 7.93
C PRO A 493 -38.68 43.32 9.15
N PRO A 494 -39.05 42.87 10.37
CA PRO A 494 -38.80 43.64 11.57
C PRO A 494 -37.38 43.45 12.10
N ALA A 495 -36.86 44.57 12.58
CA ALA A 495 -35.61 44.79 13.27
C ALA A 495 -35.38 43.85 14.46
N GLY A 496 -34.12 43.48 14.68
CA GLY A 496 -33.65 42.95 15.95
C GLY A 496 -33.64 44.03 17.05
N PRO A 497 -33.73 43.64 18.33
CA PRO A 497 -33.60 44.57 19.43
C PRO A 497 -32.14 44.85 19.79
N SER A 498 -31.80 46.13 19.84
CA SER A 498 -30.65 46.70 20.57
C SER A 498 -30.89 46.69 22.08
N GLY A 499 -29.79 46.58 22.84
CA GLY A 499 -29.68 46.93 24.27
C GLY A 499 -29.65 45.69 25.18
N SER A 500 -28.68 45.50 26.07
CA SER A 500 -27.75 46.44 26.74
C SER A 500 -26.40 45.79 27.05
#